data_AF-A0A133S516-F1
#
_entry.id   AF-A0A133S516-F1
#
_cell.length_a   1.000
_cell.length_b   1.000
_cell.length_c   1.000
_cell.angle_alpha   90.00
_cell.angle_beta   90.00
_cell.angle_gamma   90.00
#
_symmetry.space_group_name_H-M   'P 1'
#
loop_
_entity.id
_entity.type
_entity.pdbx_description
1 polymer ?
#
loop_
_entity_poly.entity_id
_entity_poly.type
_entity_poly.pdbx_seq_one_letter_code
_entity_poly.pdbx_strand_id
1 'polypeptide(L)' 'MTWGGQREGSGRRPRMYKRECRSFRLTDEEYQILKPLVEAIRTRTDASNKQHLEYLNN' A
#
# COMPACT_ATOMS: atom_id res chain seq x y z
N MET A 1 2.91 -5.61 -36.84
CA MET A 1 3.87 -5.17 -35.81
C MET A 1 3.08 -4.65 -34.61
N THR A 2 2.80 -5.50 -33.64
CA THR A 2 2.03 -5.15 -32.43
C THR A 2 2.99 -5.08 -31.26
N TRP A 3 3.54 -3.88 -31.03
CA TRP A 3 4.23 -3.58 -29.78
C TRP A 3 3.18 -3.50 -28.67
N GLY A 4 3.24 -4.40 -27.67
CA GLY A 4 2.35 -4.35 -26.49
C GLY A 4 1.49 -5.59 -26.20
N GLY A 5 1.77 -6.76 -26.77
CA GLY A 5 1.08 -7.99 -26.38
C GLY A 5 1.48 -8.47 -24.97
N GLN A 6 0.50 -8.92 -24.17
CA GLN A 6 0.77 -9.62 -22.91
C GLN A 6 1.61 -10.87 -23.20
N ARG A 7 2.86 -10.87 -22.74
CA ARG A 7 3.71 -12.07 -22.72
C ARG A 7 3.38 -12.92 -21.49
N GLU A 8 3.66 -14.20 -21.55
CA GLU A 8 3.62 -15.07 -20.37
C GLU A 8 4.56 -14.50 -19.29
N GLY A 9 4.03 -14.25 -18.09
CA GLY A 9 4.74 -13.54 -17.02
C GLY A 9 4.78 -12.00 -17.12
N SER A 10 4.15 -11.40 -18.12
CA SER A 10 3.98 -9.94 -18.20
C SER A 10 2.81 -9.46 -17.34
N GLY A 11 3.03 -8.36 -16.63
CA GLY A 11 2.04 -7.75 -15.74
C GLY A 11 2.33 -8.01 -14.26
N ARG A 12 1.73 -7.17 -13.41
CA ARG A 12 1.80 -7.34 -11.97
C ARG A 12 0.93 -8.54 -11.59
N ARG A 13 1.47 -9.48 -10.81
CA ARG A 13 0.67 -10.59 -10.27
C ARG A 13 -0.56 -10.01 -9.57
N PRO A 14 -1.79 -10.46 -9.91
CA PRO A 14 -2.98 -10.01 -9.23
C PRO A 14 -2.84 -10.30 -7.74
N ARG A 15 -3.23 -9.35 -6.90
CA ARG A 15 -3.21 -9.56 -5.44
C ARG A 15 -4.26 -10.61 -5.09
N MET A 16 -3.93 -11.49 -4.14
CA MET A 16 -4.86 -12.52 -3.63
C MET A 16 -6.15 -11.91 -3.04
N TYR A 17 -6.06 -10.69 -2.49
CA TYR A 17 -7.20 -9.97 -1.94
C TYR A 17 -7.41 -8.65 -2.67
N LYS A 18 -8.66 -8.40 -3.05
CA LYS A 18 -9.09 -7.10 -3.59
C LYS A 18 -9.04 -6.08 -2.45
N ARG A 19 -8.23 -5.03 -2.61
CA ARG A 19 -8.25 -3.89 -1.68
C ARG A 19 -9.43 -3.00 -2.04
N GLU A 20 -10.50 -3.10 -1.26
CA GLU A 20 -11.61 -2.13 -1.36
C GLU A 20 -11.28 -0.91 -0.51
N CYS A 21 -10.41 -0.05 -1.04
CA CYS A 21 -10.14 1.24 -0.42
C CYS A 21 -11.16 2.24 -0.94
N ARG A 22 -12.02 2.77 -0.06
CA ARG A 22 -12.84 3.95 -0.38
C ARG A 22 -12.04 5.19 0.00
N SER A 23 -11.67 5.99 -1.00
CA SER A 23 -11.11 7.31 -0.77
C SER A 23 -12.25 8.26 -0.43
N PHE A 24 -12.20 8.89 0.74
CA PHE A 24 -13.08 9.98 1.12
C PHE A 24 -12.25 11.25 1.29
N ARG A 25 -12.83 12.40 0.93
CA ARG A 25 -12.22 13.70 1.23
C ARG A 25 -12.65 14.08 2.64
N LEU A 26 -11.66 14.41 3.46
CA LEU A 26 -11.87 14.94 4.80
C LEU A 26 -11.82 16.46 4.75
N THR A 27 -12.57 17.11 5.62
CA THR A 27 -12.32 18.50 5.99
C THR A 27 -11.06 18.59 6.85
N ASP A 28 -10.52 19.80 7.01
CA ASP A 28 -9.32 20.01 7.84
C ASP A 28 -9.58 19.60 9.31
N GLU A 29 -10.77 19.86 9.83
CA GLU A 29 -11.18 19.48 11.20
C GLU A 29 -11.24 17.97 11.38
N GLU A 30 -11.89 17.26 10.45
CA GLU A 30 -11.97 15.80 10.48
C GLU A 30 -10.57 15.17 10.35
N TYR A 31 -9.70 15.76 9.54
CA TYR A 31 -8.32 15.33 9.41
C TYR A 31 -7.55 15.48 10.73
N GLN A 32 -7.70 16.60 11.45
CA GLN A 32 -7.01 16.78 12.75
C GLN A 32 -7.42 15.72 13.78
N ILE A 33 -8.71 15.34 13.79
CA ILE A 33 -9.21 14.27 14.67
C ILE A 33 -8.58 12.91 14.31
N LEU A 34 -8.45 12.61 13.02
CA LEU A 34 -7.94 11.32 12.54
C LEU A 34 -6.42 11.24 12.43
N LYS A 35 -5.73 12.39 12.38
CA LYS A 35 -4.28 12.50 12.24
C LYS A 35 -3.49 11.57 13.18
N PRO A 36 -3.74 11.51 14.50
CA PRO A 36 -2.97 10.63 15.40
C PRO A 36 -3.15 9.15 15.07
N LEU A 37 -4.35 8.73 14.63
CA LEU A 37 -4.59 7.36 14.20
C LEU A 37 -3.82 7.03 12.91
N VAL A 38 -3.83 7.94 11.94
CA VAL A 38 -3.10 7.79 10.68
C VAL A 38 -1.59 7.68 10.94
N GLU A 39 -1.05 8.52 11.80
CA GLU A 39 0.36 8.48 12.19
C GLU A 39 0.73 7.19 12.92
N ALA A 40 -0.12 6.69 13.83
CA ALA A 40 0.10 5.42 14.52
C ALA A 40 0.09 4.20 13.57
N ILE A 41 -0.82 4.20 12.59
CA ILE A 41 -0.86 3.15 11.56
C ILE A 41 0.42 3.20 10.71
N ARG A 42 0.85 4.41 10.33
CA ARG A 42 2.04 4.61 9.52
C ARG A 42 3.31 4.12 10.22
N THR A 43 3.55 4.53 11.47
CA THR A 43 4.74 4.13 12.24
C THR A 43 4.82 2.61 12.42
N ARG A 44 3.69 1.96 12.74
CA ARG A 44 3.62 0.49 12.82
C ARG A 44 3.92 -0.18 11.47
N THR A 45 3.39 0.35 10.39
CA THR A 45 3.61 -0.19 9.04
C THR A 45 5.07 -0.06 8.62
N ASP A 46 5.70 1.08 8.88
CA ASP A 46 7.11 1.34 8.57
C ASP A 46 8.03 0.41 9.35
N ALA A 47 7.75 0.19 10.64
CA ALA A 47 8.50 -0.77 11.46
C ALA A 47 8.37 -2.21 10.92
N SER A 48 7.16 -2.64 10.55
CA SER A 48 6.92 -3.96 9.98
C SER A 48 7.63 -4.15 8.64
N ASN A 49 7.65 -3.12 7.79
CA ASN A 49 8.38 -3.16 6.52
C ASN A 49 9.89 -3.24 6.74
N LYS A 50 10.43 -2.50 7.69
CA LYS A 50 11.86 -2.54 8.04
C LYS A 50 12.27 -3.96 8.47
N GLN A 51 11.52 -4.57 9.38
CA GLN A 51 11.75 -5.94 9.81
C GLN A 51 11.70 -6.92 8.62
N HIS A 52 10.69 -6.82 7.76
CA HIS A 52 10.57 -7.67 6.58
C HIS A 52 11.75 -7.53 5.61
N LEU A 53 12.28 -6.31 5.42
CA LEU A 53 13.48 -6.08 4.62
C LEU A 53 14.72 -6.69 5.26
N GLU A 54 14.86 -6.61 6.59
CA GLU A 54 15.96 -7.26 7.32
C GLU A 54 15.88 -8.80 7.19
N TYR A 55 14.69 -9.39 7.23
CA TYR A 55 14.50 -10.84 7.00
C TYR A 55 14.85 -11.29 5.58
N LEU A 56 14.59 -10.45 4.57
CA LEU A 56 14.90 -10.80 3.17
C LEU A 56 16.38 -10.63 2.80
N ASN A 57 17.13 -9.84 3.58
CA ASN A 57 18.54 -9.55 3.34
C ASN A 57 19.50 -10.46 4.13
N ASN A 58 18.97 -11.32 5.00
CA ASN A 58 19.70 -12.40 5.68
C ASN A 58 19.41 -13.74 5.00
#